data_AF-A0A511YYE6-F1
#
_entry.id   AF-A0A511YYE6-F1
#
_cell.length_a   1.000
_cell.length_b   1.000
_cell.length_c   1.000
_cell.angle_alpha   90.00
_cell.angle_beta   90.00
_cell.angle_gamma   90.00
#
_symmetry.space_group_name_H-M   'P 1'
#
loop_
_entity.id
_entity.type
_entity.pdbx_description
1 polymer ?
#
loop_
_entity_poly.entity_id
_entity_poly.type
_entity_poly.pdbx_seq_one_letter_code
_entity_poly.pdbx_strand_id
1 'polypeptide(L)' 'MKVAAYHSSNPSDPDVYHDHDNCPSGQQIPWYNKVDGTGGHPRCKHCRDMD' A
#
# COMPACT_ATOMS: atom_id res chain seq x y z
N MET A 1 1.46 10.65 -6.04
CA MET A 1 0.08 11.12 -6.28
C MET A 1 -0.88 10.24 -5.52
N LYS A 2 -1.98 10.81 -5.00
CA LYS A 2 -2.98 10.03 -4.26
C LYS A 2 -3.78 9.16 -5.24
N VAL A 3 -3.97 7.89 -4.89
CA VAL A 3 -4.67 6.87 -5.68
C VAL A 3 -5.67 6.10 -4.82
N ALA A 4 -6.47 5.23 -5.44
CA ALA A 4 -7.31 4.29 -4.72
C ALA A 4 -6.45 3.44 -3.75
N ALA A 5 -6.99 3.12 -2.58
CA ALA A 5 -6.27 2.33 -1.60
C ALA A 5 -5.94 0.93 -2.15
N TYR A 6 -4.75 0.44 -1.84
CA TYR A 6 -4.31 -0.91 -2.17
C TYR A 6 -3.41 -1.48 -1.06
N HIS A 7 -3.33 -2.79 -0.94
CA HIS A 7 -2.44 -3.50 -0.01
C HIS A 7 -1.80 -4.71 -0.72
N SER A 8 -0.83 -5.35 -0.06
CA SER A 8 -0.23 -6.58 -0.59
C SER A 8 -1.04 -7.80 -0.13
N SER A 9 -1.26 -8.77 -1.02
CA SER A 9 -1.74 -10.12 -0.66
C SER A 9 -0.63 -11.06 -0.19
N ASN A 10 0.63 -10.66 -0.28
CA ASN A 10 1.76 -11.49 0.13
C ASN A 10 1.93 -11.43 1.65
N PRO A 11 1.84 -12.56 2.38
CA PRO A 11 1.96 -12.59 3.83
C PRO A 11 3.37 -12.23 4.35
N SER A 12 4.36 -12.16 3.46
CA SER A 12 5.72 -11.69 3.83
C SER A 12 5.84 -10.16 3.82
N ASP A 13 4.90 -9.45 3.20
CA ASP A 13 4.89 -7.99 3.16
C ASP A 13 4.21 -7.42 4.42
N PRO A 14 4.49 -6.16 4.80
CA PRO A 14 3.83 -5.55 5.94
C PRO A 14 2.30 -5.41 5.75
N ASP A 15 1.55 -5.71 6.80
CA ASP A 15 0.09 -5.49 6.90
C ASP A 15 -0.25 -4.00 6.96
N VAL A 16 -0.11 -3.30 5.82
CA VAL A 16 -0.46 -1.89 5.65
C VAL A 16 -1.17 -1.66 4.32
N TYR A 17 -2.00 -0.62 4.24
CA TYR A 17 -2.49 -0.12 2.96
C TYR A 17 -1.71 1.12 2.51
N HIS A 18 -1.67 1.29 1.19
CA HIS A 18 -1.10 2.41 0.49
C HIS A 18 -2.20 3.16 -0.27
N ASP A 19 -2.10 4.47 -0.30
CA ASP A 19 -3.00 5.35 -1.08
C ASP A 19 -2.21 6.34 -1.94
N HIS A 20 -0.91 6.07 -2.14
CA HIS A 20 -0.02 6.85 -2.98
C HIS A 20 0.72 5.93 -3.96
N ASP A 21 0.70 6.28 -5.25
CA ASP A 21 1.40 5.53 -6.32
C ASP A 21 2.93 5.65 -6.26
N ASN A 22 3.41 6.74 -5.66
CA ASN A 22 4.81 7.06 -5.44
C ASN A 22 5.31 6.69 -4.04
N CYS A 23 4.56 5.89 -3.29
CA CYS A 23 4.99 5.36 -2.01
C CYS A 23 6.16 4.36 -2.22
N PRO A 24 7.35 4.55 -1.62
CA PRO A 24 8.50 3.67 -1.85
C PRO A 24 8.25 2.20 -1.49
N SER A 25 7.47 1.94 -0.44
CA SER A 25 7.08 0.57 -0.07
C SER A 25 5.93 0.07 -0.95
N GLY A 26 4.97 0.91 -1.31
CA GLY A 26 3.87 0.54 -2.22
C GLY A 26 4.33 0.23 -3.65
N GLN A 27 5.45 0.80 -4.09
CA GLN A 27 6.11 0.49 -5.37
C GLN A 27 6.89 -0.83 -5.36
N GLN A 28 7.24 -1.35 -4.17
CA GLN A 28 7.91 -2.65 -4.04
C GLN A 28 6.92 -3.82 -4.11
N ILE A 29 5.62 -3.58 -3.90
CA ILE A 29 4.59 -4.61 -4.05
C ILE A 29 4.46 -4.99 -5.53
N PRO A 30 4.74 -6.24 -5.91
CA PRO A 30 4.55 -6.69 -7.29
C PRO A 30 3.11 -6.51 -7.73
N TRP A 31 2.88 -6.16 -9.00
CA TRP A 31 1.54 -5.88 -9.51
C TRP A 31 0.55 -7.04 -9.30
N TYR A 32 1.02 -8.28 -9.36
CA TYR A 32 0.20 -9.49 -9.15
C TYR A 32 -0.14 -9.75 -7.67
N ASN A 33 0.51 -9.04 -6.74
CA ASN A 33 0.21 -9.08 -5.30
C ASN A 33 -0.56 -7.84 -4.84
N LYS A 34 -0.80 -6.85 -5.70
CA LYS A 34 -1.59 -5.67 -5.34
C LYS A 34 -3.07 -6.03 -5.31
N VAL A 35 -3.70 -5.79 -4.17
CA VAL A 35 -5.13 -5.98 -3.97
C VAL A 35 -5.77 -4.64 -3.67
N ASP A 36 -6.89 -4.36 -4.32
CA ASP A 36 -7.65 -3.14 -4.11
C ASP A 36 -8.25 -3.08 -2.70
N GLY A 37 -8.32 -1.87 -2.16
CA GLY A 37 -8.85 -1.59 -0.83
C GLY A 37 -7.80 -1.65 0.28
N THR A 38 -8.27 -1.45 1.52
CA THR A 38 -7.39 -1.33 2.69
C THR A 38 -7.06 -2.66 3.36
N GLY A 39 -7.80 -3.74 3.06
CA GLY A 39 -7.69 -5.02 3.77
C GLY A 39 -7.97 -4.96 5.28
N GLY A 40 -8.50 -3.83 5.78
CA GLY A 40 -8.58 -3.56 7.23
C GLY A 40 -7.24 -3.23 7.88
N HIS A 41 -6.17 -3.07 7.10
CA HIS A 41 -4.84 -2.77 7.59
C HIS A 41 -4.69 -1.29 7.98
N PRO A 42 -3.75 -0.96 8.88
CA PRO A 42 -3.37 0.43 9.12
C PRO A 42 -2.75 1.08 7.88
N ARG A 43 -2.80 2.41 7.82
CA ARG A 43 -2.17 3.16 6.72
C ARG A 43 -0.65 3.08 6.81
N CYS A 44 0.01 2.91 5.67
CA CYS A 44 1.46 2.93 5.58
C CYS A 44 2.04 4.24 6.13
N LYS A 45 3.13 4.15 6.92
CA LYS A 45 3.83 5.30 7.50
C LYS A 45 4.26 6.31 6.42
N HIS A 46 4.86 5.85 5.32
CA HIS A 46 5.27 6.73 4.23
C HIS A 46 4.08 7.45 3.59
N CYS A 47 2.96 6.75 3.36
CA CYS A 47 1.75 7.36 2.83
C CYS A 47 1.17 8.43 3.77
N ARG A 48 1.26 8.23 5.09
CA ARG A 48 0.85 9.23 6.07
C ARG A 48 1.75 10.47 6.06
N ASP A 49 3.04 10.28 5.82
CA ASP A 49 4.03 11.37 5.78
C ASP A 49 4.03 12.11 4.41
N MET A 50 3.22 11.65 3.45
CA MET A 50 3.09 12.19 2.08
C MET A 50 1.84 13.05 1.85
N ASP A 51 0.99 13.23 2.86
CA ASP A 51 -0.12 14.20 2.80
C ASP A 51 0.35 15.65 2.97
#